data_AF-A0AA88LER0-F1
#
_entry.id   AF-A0AA88LER0-F1
#
_cell.length_a   1.000
_cell.length_b   1.000
_cell.length_c   1.000
_cell.angle_alpha   90.00
_cell.angle_beta   90.00
_cell.angle_gamma   90.00
#
_symmetry.space_group_name_H-M   'P 1'
#
loop_
_entity.id
_entity.type
_entity.pdbx_description
1 polymer ?
#
loop_
_entity_poly.entity_id
_entity_poly.type
_entity_poly.pdbx_seq_one_letter_code
_entity_poly.pdbx_strand_id
1 'polypeptide(L)'
;MEKAGESKEEERTRWRSVGRLSRVKRAPGRDYRGNNAQGLPRRHRAIPSTSNFSGVHCNMQQMGLYEKFPSETPILVEFKKYLVEHLEVPNCQQEVDNVSRMLRYMQPTGDRVNMDFLKKSTETKDYIVSLKRAKLLPATILNYIKNMISFVQFLLTRDVDDQDFHRGCQAYIMLLNTLRKPVSKAHSKVTYYEDKRGQGVIATRAFVKGAVICDYHGELVTAEEGRKILESSTDEMGYLFFFTSGSQQLCINTQTHPCRCHPTMETMGRKMNHSKNNLNVKPQHCKIKFPEGEKDTLLLVAARDIAVDEELRFDYGVNRKSFRGEGLDREWFDE
;
A
#
# COMPACT_ATOMS: atom_id res chain seq x y z
N MET A 1 14.12 10.15 -55.13
CA MET A 1 14.33 11.58 -54.82
C MET A 1 13.79 11.77 -53.40
N GLU A 2 14.62 11.69 -52.34
CA GLU A 2 15.52 12.76 -51.83
C GLU A 2 14.76 14.09 -51.66
N LYS A 3 14.71 14.77 -50.51
CA LYS A 3 15.53 14.87 -49.27
C LYS A 3 14.62 15.31 -48.09
N ALA A 4 14.78 14.79 -46.87
CA ALA A 4 15.55 15.37 -45.73
C ALA A 4 15.12 16.81 -45.39
N GLY A 5 14.89 17.26 -44.15
CA GLY A 5 15.17 16.74 -42.82
C GLY A 5 15.48 17.97 -41.94
N GLU A 6 14.80 18.14 -40.80
CA GLU A 6 15.05 19.18 -39.78
C GLU A 6 14.08 18.90 -38.61
N SER A 7 14.40 19.00 -37.32
CA SER A 7 15.64 18.83 -36.57
C SER A 7 15.23 18.46 -35.13
N LYS A 8 15.93 17.53 -34.47
CA LYS A 8 15.69 17.07 -33.10
C LYS A 8 16.19 18.04 -32.02
N GLU A 9 16.13 19.35 -32.29
CA GLU A 9 16.74 20.38 -31.43
C GLU A 9 15.71 21.34 -30.77
N GLU A 10 14.44 21.32 -31.18
CA GLU A 10 13.39 22.15 -30.56
C GLU A 10 12.69 21.49 -29.36
N GLU A 11 12.82 20.17 -29.18
CA GLU A 11 12.21 19.45 -28.04
C GLU A 11 13.07 19.47 -26.77
N ARG A 12 14.34 19.92 -26.88
CA ARG A 12 15.31 19.95 -25.77
C ARG A 12 15.25 21.23 -24.92
N THR A 13 14.41 22.21 -25.31
CA THR A 13 14.39 23.55 -24.70
C THR A 13 13.17 23.80 -23.80
N ARG A 14 12.26 22.83 -23.63
CA ARG A 14 11.01 23.01 -22.84
C ARG A 14 11.06 22.47 -21.40
N TRP A 15 12.17 21.85 -20.97
CA TRP A 15 12.34 21.29 -19.62
C TRP A 15 13.44 21.97 -18.78
N ARG A 16 13.72 23.25 -19.01
CA ARG A 16 14.57 24.09 -18.15
C ARG A 16 13.78 25.24 -17.51
N SER A 17 12.70 24.96 -16.79
CA SER A 17 12.00 26.03 -16.05
C SER A 17 11.09 25.58 -14.91
N VAL A 18 11.51 24.71 -13.99
CA VAL A 18 11.01 24.75 -12.59
C VAL A 18 12.08 24.23 -11.62
N GLY A 19 13.18 24.96 -11.51
CA GLY A 19 14.18 24.77 -10.45
C GLY A 19 14.43 26.11 -9.76
N ARG A 20 13.74 26.37 -8.64
CA ARG A 20 14.05 27.51 -7.78
C ARG A 20 13.85 27.14 -6.31
N LEU A 21 14.75 26.31 -5.80
CA LEU A 21 14.99 26.17 -4.36
C LEU A 21 15.68 27.45 -3.86
N SER A 22 15.12 28.00 -2.79
CA SER A 22 15.56 29.21 -2.09
C SER A 22 17.00 29.08 -1.57
N ARG A 23 17.88 29.93 -2.08
CA ARG A 23 19.26 30.16 -1.62
C ARG A 23 19.23 30.87 -0.26
N VAL A 24 19.70 30.19 0.79
CA VAL A 24 20.04 30.82 2.08
C VAL A 24 21.29 31.68 1.87
N LYS A 25 21.17 32.98 2.19
CA LYS A 25 22.25 33.97 2.08
C LYS A 25 23.36 33.66 3.10
N ARG A 26 24.60 33.48 2.63
CA ARG A 26 25.81 33.54 3.46
C ARG A 26 26.22 35.01 3.65
N ALA A 27 26.47 35.41 4.90
CA ALA A 27 27.02 36.71 5.27
C ALA A 27 28.54 36.77 5.00
N PRO A 28 29.12 37.95 4.72
CA PRO A 28 30.52 38.08 4.31
C PRO A 28 31.48 38.10 5.50
N GLY A 29 32.68 37.58 5.25
CA GLY A 29 33.79 37.54 6.21
C GLY A 29 34.36 38.93 6.55
N ARG A 30 34.94 39.02 7.74
CA ARG A 30 35.89 40.07 8.12
C ARG A 30 37.18 39.42 8.57
N ASP A 31 38.27 39.81 7.94
CA ASP A 31 39.64 39.67 8.45
C ASP A 31 39.79 40.43 9.77
N TYR A 32 40.55 39.89 10.73
CA TYR A 32 41.42 40.68 11.61
C TYR A 32 42.56 39.84 12.18
N ARG A 33 43.75 40.45 12.20
CA ARG A 33 45.03 39.95 12.71
C ARG A 33 45.00 39.70 14.22
N GLY A 34 45.89 38.83 14.69
CA GLY A 34 45.95 38.37 16.08
C GLY A 34 46.54 39.34 17.11
N ASN A 35 46.40 38.97 18.39
CA ASN A 35 47.43 39.07 19.43
C ASN A 35 47.03 38.33 20.72
N ASN A 36 48.06 37.97 21.48
CA ASN A 36 48.11 37.18 22.71
C ASN A 36 47.27 37.66 23.91
N ALA A 37 47.04 36.71 24.84
CA ALA A 37 47.19 36.78 26.30
C ALA A 37 45.94 36.51 27.20
N GLN A 38 46.12 35.49 28.06
CA GLN A 38 45.69 35.37 29.47
C GLN A 38 44.22 35.06 29.84
N GLY A 39 44.00 33.77 30.15
CA GLY A 39 43.48 33.22 31.43
C GLY A 39 42.19 33.76 32.07
N LEU A 40 41.09 32.98 31.97
CA LEU A 40 39.96 32.96 32.92
C LEU A 40 39.32 31.55 33.00
N PRO A 41 38.67 31.15 34.12
CA PRO A 41 38.60 29.76 34.57
C PRO A 41 37.50 28.90 33.93
N ARG A 42 37.76 27.59 33.90
CA ARG A 42 36.89 26.52 33.40
C ARG A 42 35.54 26.51 34.12
N ARG A 43 34.45 26.83 33.41
CA ARG A 43 33.09 26.43 33.82
C ARG A 43 32.95 24.93 33.56
N HIS A 44 32.70 24.15 34.62
CA HIS A 44 32.25 22.76 34.49
C HIS A 44 31.02 22.72 33.59
N ARG A 45 31.18 22.12 32.40
CA ARG A 45 30.06 21.82 31.52
C ARG A 45 29.27 20.70 32.21
N ALA A 46 28.05 21.02 32.66
CA ALA A 46 27.10 20.01 33.06
C ALA A 46 26.98 18.98 31.93
N ILE A 47 27.11 17.70 32.28
CA ILE A 47 26.84 16.57 31.40
C ILE A 47 25.39 16.73 30.93
N PRO A 48 25.10 16.89 29.62
CA PRO A 48 23.72 16.90 29.17
C PRO A 48 23.13 15.53 29.47
N SER A 49 22.07 15.54 30.27
CA SER A 49 21.18 14.40 30.51
C SER A 49 20.89 13.71 29.19
N THR A 50 21.06 12.38 29.17
CA THR A 50 20.72 11.48 28.07
C THR A 50 19.40 11.91 27.43
N SER A 51 19.48 12.58 26.28
CA SER A 51 18.31 12.83 25.45
C SER A 51 17.79 11.45 25.05
N ASN A 52 16.59 11.10 25.50
CA ASN A 52 15.88 9.92 25.03
C ASN A 52 15.73 10.04 23.50
N PHE A 53 16.63 9.38 22.77
CA PHE A 53 16.52 9.21 21.32
C PHE A 53 15.32 8.30 21.05
N SER A 54 14.14 8.88 21.02
CA SER A 54 12.91 8.15 20.69
C SER A 54 12.65 8.28 19.19
N GLY A 55 12.71 7.15 18.48
CA GLY A 55 12.48 7.08 17.05
C GLY A 55 12.55 5.64 16.57
N VAL A 56 11.82 5.32 15.49
CA VAL A 56 11.74 3.95 14.93
C VAL A 56 13.13 3.37 14.71
N HIS A 57 14.07 4.17 14.19
CA HIS A 57 15.46 3.76 14.00
C HIS A 57 16.13 3.33 15.31
N CYS A 58 16.04 4.15 16.37
CA CYS A 58 16.63 3.79 17.67
C CYS A 58 16.00 2.52 18.24
N ASN A 59 14.67 2.37 18.13
CA ASN A 59 13.97 1.18 18.60
C ASN A 59 14.44 -0.08 17.85
N MET A 60 14.50 -0.01 16.52
CA MET A 60 14.95 -1.14 15.69
C MET A 60 16.39 -1.54 16.04
N GLN A 61 17.28 -0.57 16.27
CA GLN A 61 18.66 -0.84 16.61
C GLN A 61 18.80 -1.48 18.00
N GLN A 62 18.08 -0.98 19.01
CA GLN A 62 18.06 -1.55 20.36
C GLN A 62 17.50 -2.97 20.39
N MET A 63 16.56 -3.28 19.50
CA MET A 63 15.94 -4.60 19.40
C MET A 63 16.67 -5.56 18.43
N GLY A 64 17.83 -5.18 17.89
CA GLY A 64 18.60 -6.01 16.94
C GLY A 64 17.94 -6.20 15.57
N LEU A 65 16.88 -5.45 15.24
CA LEU A 65 16.07 -5.66 14.03
C LEU A 65 16.74 -5.16 12.75
N TYR A 66 17.90 -4.51 12.85
CA TYR A 66 18.74 -4.11 11.72
C TYR A 66 19.81 -5.14 11.35
N GLU A 67 20.08 -6.12 12.23
CA GLU A 67 21.00 -7.20 11.91
C GLU A 67 20.52 -7.94 10.67
N LYS A 68 21.43 -8.23 9.75
CA LYS A 68 21.12 -8.86 8.47
C LYS A 68 22.26 -9.79 8.05
N PHE A 69 21.97 -10.75 7.17
CA PHE A 69 23.02 -11.50 6.51
C PHE A 69 23.88 -10.58 5.62
N PRO A 70 25.18 -10.91 5.41
CA PRO A 70 26.05 -10.18 4.49
C PRO A 70 25.45 -10.03 3.08
N SER A 71 25.80 -8.96 2.37
CA SER A 71 25.30 -8.68 1.01
C SER A 71 25.71 -9.76 0.00
N GLU A 72 26.79 -10.48 0.28
CA GLU A 72 27.40 -11.50 -0.56
C GLU A 72 26.81 -12.89 -0.33
N THR A 73 25.85 -13.03 0.60
CA THR A 73 25.18 -14.31 0.87
C THR A 73 24.55 -14.87 -0.43
N PRO A 74 24.98 -16.06 -0.92
CA PRO A 74 24.66 -16.52 -2.28
C PRO A 74 23.16 -16.52 -2.60
N ILE A 75 22.33 -17.07 -1.71
CA ILE A 75 20.88 -17.15 -1.93
C ILE A 75 20.20 -15.77 -2.02
N LEU A 76 20.74 -14.76 -1.32
CA LEU A 76 20.22 -13.39 -1.38
C LEU A 76 20.68 -12.67 -2.66
N VAL A 77 21.89 -12.97 -3.15
CA VAL A 77 22.37 -12.49 -4.45
C VAL A 77 21.53 -13.08 -5.57
N GLU A 78 21.22 -14.38 -5.52
CA GLU A 78 20.34 -15.03 -6.49
C GLU A 78 18.92 -14.49 -6.44
N PHE A 79 18.36 -14.25 -5.24
CA PHE A 79 17.07 -13.60 -5.09
C PHE A 79 17.05 -12.18 -5.66
N LYS A 80 18.13 -11.40 -5.46
CA LYS A 80 18.28 -10.07 -6.06
C LYS A 80 18.23 -10.14 -7.58
N LYS A 81 18.92 -11.10 -8.20
CA LYS A 81 18.88 -11.33 -9.66
C LYS A 81 17.47 -11.69 -10.12
N TYR A 82 16.81 -12.60 -9.42
CA TYR A 82 15.41 -12.96 -9.70
C TYR A 82 14.48 -11.74 -9.70
N LEU A 83 14.58 -10.88 -8.69
CA LEU A 83 13.78 -9.65 -8.61
C LEU A 83 14.00 -8.71 -9.81
N VAL A 84 15.24 -8.56 -10.26
CA VAL A 84 15.59 -7.67 -11.38
C VAL A 84 15.17 -8.28 -12.72
N GLU A 85 15.51 -9.54 -12.94
CA GLU A 85 15.42 -10.20 -14.25
C GLU A 85 14.02 -10.78 -14.52
N HIS A 86 13.32 -11.27 -13.50
CA HIS A 86 12.04 -11.97 -13.67
C HIS A 86 10.84 -11.18 -13.17
N LEU A 87 11.03 -10.29 -12.20
CA LEU A 87 9.97 -9.43 -11.64
C LEU A 87 10.12 -7.95 -12.03
N GLU A 88 11.14 -7.61 -12.83
CA GLU A 88 11.38 -6.26 -13.35
C GLU A 88 11.47 -5.17 -12.25
N VAL A 89 12.08 -5.50 -11.10
CA VAL A 89 12.27 -4.58 -9.97
C VAL A 89 13.75 -4.15 -9.88
N PRO A 90 14.18 -3.06 -10.56
CA PRO A 90 15.60 -2.70 -10.64
C PRO A 90 16.20 -2.14 -9.34
N ASN A 91 15.41 -1.47 -8.50
CA ASN A 91 15.87 -0.83 -7.25
C ASN A 91 15.56 -1.68 -6.00
N CYS A 92 15.80 -2.98 -6.08
CA CYS A 92 15.28 -3.96 -5.13
C CYS A 92 16.10 -4.17 -3.83
N GLN A 93 16.99 -3.24 -3.46
CA GLN A 93 17.88 -3.44 -2.31
C GLN A 93 17.12 -3.51 -0.98
N GLN A 94 16.03 -2.74 -0.86
CA GLN A 94 15.20 -2.76 0.34
C GLN A 94 14.48 -4.10 0.51
N GLU A 95 14.11 -4.74 -0.61
CA GLU A 95 13.45 -6.03 -0.67
C GLU A 95 14.37 -7.12 -0.13
N VAL A 96 15.59 -7.16 -0.64
CA VAL A 96 16.65 -8.06 -0.17
C VAL A 96 17.00 -7.80 1.29
N ASP A 97 17.14 -6.53 1.69
CA ASP A 97 17.45 -6.17 3.07
C ASP A 97 16.34 -6.57 4.06
N ASN A 98 15.07 -6.42 3.69
CA ASN A 98 13.94 -6.83 4.52
C ASN A 98 13.93 -8.35 4.76
N VAL A 99 14.16 -9.12 3.69
CA VAL A 99 14.29 -10.58 3.77
C VAL A 99 15.50 -10.96 4.63
N SER A 100 16.64 -10.34 4.37
CA SER A 100 17.91 -10.59 5.08
C SER A 100 17.80 -10.33 6.59
N ARG A 101 17.14 -9.25 7.00
CA ARG A 101 16.91 -8.95 8.42
C ARG A 101 16.01 -9.97 9.11
N MET A 102 14.93 -10.37 8.44
CA MET A 102 14.00 -11.37 8.98
C MET A 102 14.66 -12.75 9.09
N LEU A 103 15.41 -13.17 8.07
CA LEU A 103 16.20 -14.41 8.11
C LEU A 103 17.23 -14.36 9.24
N ARG A 104 17.95 -13.25 9.41
CA ARG A 104 18.95 -13.09 10.46
C ARG A 104 18.32 -13.19 11.85
N TYR A 105 17.14 -12.62 12.05
CA TYR A 105 16.40 -12.76 13.32
C TYR A 105 16.09 -14.22 13.66
N MET A 106 15.67 -15.02 12.66
CA MET A 106 15.38 -16.45 12.83
C MET A 106 16.64 -17.32 12.93
N GLN A 107 17.79 -16.79 12.51
CA GLN A 107 19.07 -17.47 12.41
C GLN A 107 20.17 -16.53 12.96
N PRO A 108 20.19 -16.31 14.29
CA PRO A 108 21.07 -15.30 14.90
C PRO A 108 22.56 -15.64 14.74
N THR A 109 22.87 -16.92 14.56
CA THR A 109 24.23 -17.42 14.33
C THR A 109 24.35 -18.03 12.93
N GLY A 110 25.58 -18.25 12.49
CA GLY A 110 25.87 -18.82 11.17
C GLY A 110 26.11 -17.77 10.08
N ASP A 111 26.95 -18.15 9.12
CA ASP A 111 27.40 -17.36 7.98
C ASP A 111 26.49 -17.51 6.74
N ARG A 112 25.69 -18.59 6.70
CA ARG A 112 24.80 -18.94 5.59
C ARG A 112 23.34 -19.03 6.02
N VAL A 113 22.45 -18.79 5.07
CA VAL A 113 21.00 -19.01 5.25
C VAL A 113 20.72 -20.51 5.14
N ASN A 114 20.21 -21.11 6.21
CA ASN A 114 19.68 -22.46 6.24
C ASN A 114 18.17 -22.43 5.94
N MET A 115 17.66 -23.41 5.18
CA MET A 115 16.24 -23.58 4.84
C MET A 115 15.38 -24.05 6.03
N ASP A 116 15.98 -24.41 7.16
CA ASP A 116 15.27 -24.72 8.40
C ASP A 116 14.32 -23.60 8.88
N PHE A 117 14.54 -22.36 8.43
CA PHE A 117 13.68 -21.22 8.70
C PHE A 117 12.21 -21.46 8.28
N LEU A 118 11.97 -22.31 7.28
CA LEU A 118 10.63 -22.71 6.86
C LEU A 118 9.83 -23.38 8.00
N LYS A 119 10.52 -23.93 9.00
CA LYS A 119 9.92 -24.54 10.20
C LYS A 119 9.86 -23.59 11.41
N LYS A 120 10.50 -22.42 11.34
CA LYS A 120 10.63 -21.43 12.45
C LYS A 120 9.43 -20.51 12.59
N SER A 121 8.25 -21.11 12.77
CA SER A 121 6.98 -20.36 12.82
C SER A 121 6.87 -19.42 14.03
N THR A 122 7.50 -19.77 15.15
CA THR A 122 7.48 -18.97 16.38
C THR A 122 8.34 -17.72 16.24
N GLU A 123 9.56 -17.88 15.73
CA GLU A 123 10.51 -16.80 15.48
C GLU A 123 10.00 -15.86 14.38
N THR A 124 9.34 -16.40 13.37
CA THR A 124 8.64 -15.64 12.33
C THR A 124 7.57 -14.73 12.95
N LYS A 125 6.70 -15.28 13.82
CA LYS A 125 5.66 -14.52 14.53
C LYS A 125 6.26 -13.45 15.42
N ASP A 126 7.28 -13.83 16.18
CA ASP A 126 7.96 -12.95 17.12
C ASP A 126 8.64 -11.78 16.40
N TYR A 127 9.27 -12.01 15.24
CA TYR A 127 9.82 -10.92 14.42
C TYR A 127 8.77 -9.88 14.04
N ILE A 128 7.59 -10.31 13.56
CA ILE A 128 6.50 -9.40 13.21
C ILE A 128 5.97 -8.63 14.43
N VAL A 129 5.91 -9.27 15.60
CA VAL A 129 5.56 -8.60 16.87
C VAL A 129 6.63 -7.59 17.27
N SER A 130 7.90 -7.93 17.11
CA SER A 130 9.04 -7.04 17.38
C SER A 130 9.04 -5.81 16.48
N LEU A 131 8.71 -5.94 15.19
CA LEU A 131 8.53 -4.78 14.31
C LEU A 131 7.40 -3.85 14.79
N LYS A 132 6.29 -4.40 15.29
CA LYS A 132 5.20 -3.59 15.89
C LYS A 132 5.66 -2.87 17.15
N ARG A 133 6.38 -3.57 18.03
CA ARG A 133 6.95 -3.01 19.28
C ARG A 133 7.96 -1.89 18.99
N ALA A 134 8.72 -2.01 17.91
CA ALA A 134 9.62 -0.96 17.42
C ALA A 134 8.89 0.25 16.81
N LYS A 135 7.55 0.24 16.78
CA LYS A 135 6.67 1.30 16.27
C LYS A 135 6.77 1.52 14.76
N LEU A 136 7.07 0.48 13.99
CA LEU A 136 7.01 0.56 12.53
C LEU A 136 5.55 0.76 12.08
N LEU A 137 5.37 1.55 11.01
CA LEU A 137 4.07 1.71 10.39
C LEU A 137 3.59 0.36 9.84
N PRO A 138 2.27 0.07 9.91
CA PRO A 138 1.70 -1.15 9.34
C PRO A 138 2.08 -1.39 7.87
N ALA A 139 2.12 -0.34 7.05
CA ALA A 139 2.57 -0.41 5.65
C ALA A 139 4.00 -0.96 5.53
N THR A 140 4.92 -0.52 6.39
CA THR A 140 6.29 -1.01 6.39
C THR A 140 6.34 -2.48 6.78
N ILE A 141 5.57 -2.90 7.80
CA ILE A 141 5.50 -4.31 8.22
C ILE A 141 4.91 -5.19 7.11
N LEU A 142 3.89 -4.71 6.39
CA LEU A 142 3.33 -5.40 5.23
C LEU A 142 4.38 -5.59 4.12
N ASN A 143 5.28 -4.62 3.92
CA ASN A 143 6.38 -4.76 2.97
C ASN A 143 7.36 -5.86 3.39
N TYR A 144 7.71 -5.99 4.68
CA TYR A 144 8.52 -7.12 5.16
C TYR A 144 7.88 -8.47 4.85
N ILE A 145 6.56 -8.61 5.12
CA ILE A 145 5.83 -9.85 4.85
C ILE A 145 5.76 -10.12 3.34
N LYS A 146 5.45 -9.11 2.52
CA LYS A 146 5.42 -9.23 1.05
C LYS A 146 6.76 -9.70 0.49
N ASN A 147 7.86 -9.11 0.96
CA ASN A 147 9.20 -9.43 0.46
C ASN A 147 9.60 -10.86 0.86
N MET A 148 9.22 -11.30 2.06
CA MET A 148 9.46 -12.69 2.48
C MET A 148 8.61 -13.69 1.68
N ILE A 149 7.35 -13.36 1.36
CA ILE A 149 6.54 -14.20 0.45
C ILE A 149 7.22 -14.31 -0.91
N SER A 150 7.68 -13.18 -1.47
CA SER A 150 8.41 -13.17 -2.76
C SER A 150 9.69 -13.99 -2.72
N PHE A 151 10.44 -13.94 -1.62
CA PHE A 151 11.62 -14.78 -1.42
C PHE A 151 11.28 -16.28 -1.42
N VAL A 152 10.22 -16.67 -0.71
CA VAL A 152 9.80 -18.09 -0.65
C VAL A 152 9.21 -18.56 -1.99
N GLN A 153 8.57 -17.67 -2.74
CA GLN A 153 8.15 -17.95 -4.12
C GLN A 153 9.34 -18.14 -5.04
N PHE A 154 10.39 -17.34 -4.92
CA PHE A 154 11.67 -17.57 -5.61
C PHE A 154 12.28 -18.93 -5.25
N LEU A 155 12.21 -19.35 -3.98
CA LEU A 155 12.70 -20.69 -3.59
C LEU A 155 11.96 -21.81 -4.33
N LEU A 156 10.65 -21.64 -4.59
CA LEU A 156 9.83 -22.58 -5.37
C LEU A 156 10.16 -22.60 -6.87
N THR A 157 10.85 -21.59 -7.41
CA THR A 157 11.31 -21.62 -8.80
C THR A 157 12.64 -22.35 -8.97
N ARG A 158 13.27 -22.77 -7.87
CA ARG A 158 14.52 -23.54 -7.91
C ARG A 158 14.19 -25.00 -8.21
N ASP A 159 14.95 -25.59 -9.13
CA ASP A 159 14.83 -27.01 -9.48
C ASP A 159 15.40 -27.89 -8.36
N VAL A 160 14.58 -28.15 -7.35
CA VAL A 160 14.90 -29.01 -6.20
C VAL A 160 13.90 -30.15 -6.19
N ASP A 161 14.32 -31.37 -6.54
CA ASP A 161 13.44 -32.57 -6.50
C ASP A 161 13.22 -33.05 -5.05
N ASP A 162 12.57 -32.20 -4.24
CA ASP A 162 12.24 -32.45 -2.84
C ASP A 162 10.80 -31.98 -2.57
N GLN A 163 9.88 -32.94 -2.44
CA GLN A 163 8.48 -32.67 -2.16
C GLN A 163 8.25 -32.07 -0.76
N ASP A 164 9.07 -32.43 0.22
CA ASP A 164 8.95 -31.90 1.58
C ASP A 164 9.40 -30.44 1.64
N PHE A 165 10.43 -30.09 0.88
CA PHE A 165 10.85 -28.70 0.69
C PHE A 165 9.74 -27.85 0.06
N HIS A 166 9.13 -28.35 -1.02
CA HIS A 166 8.01 -27.68 -1.69
C HIS A 166 6.82 -27.46 -0.76
N ARG A 167 6.44 -28.51 -0.01
CA ARG A 167 5.38 -28.44 0.99
C ARG A 167 5.72 -27.45 2.11
N GLY A 168 6.98 -27.42 2.54
CA GLY A 168 7.49 -26.47 3.53
C GLY A 168 7.37 -25.01 3.06
N CYS A 169 7.74 -24.73 1.82
CA CYS A 169 7.59 -23.40 1.22
C CYS A 169 6.12 -22.96 1.15
N GLN A 170 5.23 -23.84 0.68
CA GLN A 170 3.79 -23.56 0.60
C GLN A 170 3.19 -23.29 2.00
N ALA A 171 3.50 -24.13 2.98
CA ALA A 171 3.05 -23.96 4.37
C ALA A 171 3.56 -22.64 4.97
N TYR A 172 4.80 -22.26 4.69
CA TYR A 172 5.38 -21.01 5.17
C TYR A 172 4.72 -19.78 4.52
N ILE A 173 4.39 -19.84 3.21
CA ILE A 173 3.60 -18.79 2.54
C ILE A 173 2.21 -18.66 3.19
N MET A 174 1.54 -19.77 3.52
CA MET A 174 0.25 -19.74 4.24
C MET A 174 0.37 -19.09 5.63
N LEU A 175 1.44 -19.38 6.36
CA LEU A 175 1.75 -18.73 7.63
C LEU A 175 1.90 -17.21 7.46
N LEU A 176 2.74 -16.76 6.51
CA LEU A 176 2.97 -15.34 6.25
C LEU A 176 1.67 -14.61 5.87
N ASN A 177 0.84 -15.22 5.02
CA ASN A 177 -0.48 -14.68 4.68
C ASN A 177 -1.40 -14.59 5.89
N THR A 178 -1.33 -15.54 6.82
CA THR A 178 -2.08 -15.49 8.08
C THR A 178 -1.62 -14.32 8.95
N LEU A 179 -0.31 -14.08 9.06
CA LEU A 179 0.26 -12.97 9.82
C LEU A 179 0.00 -11.60 9.17
N ARG A 180 -0.11 -11.56 7.85
CA ARG A 180 -0.44 -10.36 7.07
C ARG A 180 -1.82 -9.79 7.45
N LYS A 181 -2.83 -10.64 7.67
CA LYS A 181 -4.23 -10.23 7.89
C LYS A 181 -4.40 -9.18 9.00
N PRO A 182 -3.96 -9.40 10.27
CA PRO A 182 -4.13 -8.42 11.33
C PRO A 182 -3.34 -7.12 11.10
N VAL A 183 -2.17 -7.20 10.45
CA VAL A 183 -1.38 -6.01 10.09
C VAL A 183 -2.09 -5.19 9.03
N SER A 184 -2.65 -5.86 8.02
CA SER A 184 -3.44 -5.22 6.96
C SER A 184 -4.67 -4.54 7.55
N LYS A 185 -5.39 -5.20 8.45
CA LYS A 185 -6.56 -4.61 9.13
C LYS A 185 -6.19 -3.35 9.92
N ALA A 186 -5.06 -3.35 10.61
CA ALA A 186 -4.57 -2.17 11.34
C ALA A 186 -4.09 -1.03 10.41
N HIS A 187 -3.76 -1.34 9.15
CA HIS A 187 -3.42 -0.34 8.14
C HIS A 187 -4.65 0.22 7.41
N SER A 188 -5.71 -0.59 7.28
CA SER A 188 -6.91 -0.22 6.55
C SER A 188 -7.54 1.03 7.13
N LYS A 189 -7.98 1.94 6.26
CA LYS A 189 -8.70 3.16 6.65
C LYS A 189 -10.15 2.90 7.09
N VAL A 190 -10.65 1.70 6.79
CA VAL A 190 -12.01 1.22 7.05
C VAL A 190 -11.97 -0.27 7.38
N THR A 191 -12.98 -0.78 8.09
CA THR A 191 -13.16 -2.21 8.34
C THR A 191 -14.63 -2.58 8.24
N TYR A 192 -14.93 -3.83 7.88
CA TYR A 192 -16.29 -4.34 8.00
C TYR A 192 -16.59 -4.76 9.44
N TYR A 193 -17.87 -4.75 9.80
CA TYR A 193 -18.42 -5.36 11.00
C TYR A 193 -19.65 -6.19 10.62
N GLU A 194 -20.11 -7.03 11.53
CA GLU A 194 -21.31 -7.84 11.38
C GLU A 194 -22.08 -7.80 12.69
N ASP A 195 -23.37 -7.45 12.62
CA ASP A 195 -24.29 -7.46 13.75
C ASP A 195 -25.60 -8.18 13.38
N LYS A 196 -26.58 -8.19 14.29
CA LYS A 196 -27.88 -8.85 14.07
C LYS A 196 -28.68 -8.30 12.87
N ARG A 197 -28.29 -7.14 12.32
CA ARG A 197 -28.92 -6.45 11.19
C ARG A 197 -28.16 -6.67 9.88
N GLY A 198 -27.03 -7.38 9.91
CA GLY A 198 -26.21 -7.71 8.75
C GLY A 198 -24.80 -7.11 8.82
N GLN A 199 -24.16 -7.02 7.66
CA GLN A 199 -22.82 -6.48 7.52
C GLN A 199 -22.85 -4.97 7.26
N GLY A 200 -21.77 -4.29 7.63
CA GLY A 200 -21.56 -2.88 7.29
C GLY A 200 -20.08 -2.52 7.35
N VAL A 201 -19.76 -1.27 7.05
CA VAL A 201 -18.38 -0.76 7.04
C VAL A 201 -18.29 0.44 7.98
N ILE A 202 -17.25 0.48 8.81
CA ILE A 202 -16.94 1.62 9.69
C ILE A 202 -15.58 2.23 9.35
N ALA A 203 -15.41 3.51 9.69
CA ALA A 203 -14.13 4.20 9.63
C ALA A 203 -13.20 3.77 10.78
N THR A 204 -11.96 3.37 10.48
CA THR A 204 -10.95 3.05 11.52
C THR A 204 -10.06 4.26 11.87
N ARG A 205 -10.28 5.38 11.17
CA ARG A 205 -9.64 6.67 11.37
C ARG A 205 -10.59 7.78 10.92
N ALA A 206 -10.37 9.01 11.40
CA ALA A 206 -11.16 10.15 10.95
C ALA A 206 -10.89 10.48 9.47
N PHE A 207 -11.92 10.96 8.78
CA PHE A 207 -11.83 11.53 7.44
C PHE A 207 -12.31 12.98 7.45
N VAL A 208 -11.60 13.85 6.76
CA VAL A 208 -12.10 15.21 6.45
C VAL A 208 -12.98 15.15 5.19
N LYS A 209 -13.94 16.07 5.09
CA LYS A 209 -14.78 16.24 3.89
C LYS A 209 -13.93 16.27 2.62
N GLY A 210 -14.33 15.52 1.60
CA GLY A 210 -13.64 15.37 0.33
C GLY A 210 -12.50 14.35 0.32
N ALA A 211 -12.09 13.81 1.47
CA ALA A 211 -11.04 12.80 1.51
C ALA A 211 -11.46 11.49 0.82
N VAL A 212 -10.56 10.90 0.04
CA VAL A 212 -10.75 9.59 -0.58
C VAL A 212 -10.69 8.49 0.48
N ILE A 213 -11.79 7.73 0.58
CA ILE A 213 -11.95 6.60 1.49
C ILE A 213 -11.37 5.34 0.83
N CYS A 214 -12.03 4.87 -0.24
CA CYS A 214 -11.59 3.78 -1.11
C CYS A 214 -12.28 3.89 -2.48
N ASP A 215 -11.96 3.01 -3.42
CA ASP A 215 -12.73 2.83 -4.65
C ASP A 215 -13.93 1.89 -4.42
N TYR A 216 -14.93 2.01 -5.28
CA TYR A 216 -15.95 0.99 -5.47
C TYR A 216 -15.40 -0.05 -6.45
N HIS A 217 -14.50 -0.90 -5.94
CA HIS A 217 -13.65 -1.76 -6.77
C HIS A 217 -14.43 -2.88 -7.48
N GLY A 218 -14.34 -2.93 -8.81
CA GLY A 218 -14.91 -3.99 -9.64
C GLY A 218 -14.42 -3.98 -11.08
N GLU A 219 -14.95 -4.90 -11.87
CA GLU A 219 -14.74 -4.95 -13.31
C GLU A 219 -15.57 -3.86 -13.99
N LEU A 220 -14.95 -3.11 -14.91
CA LEU A 220 -15.65 -2.09 -15.69
C LEU A 220 -16.22 -2.75 -16.94
N VAL A 221 -17.54 -2.72 -17.07
CA VAL A 221 -18.30 -3.27 -18.21
C VAL A 221 -19.21 -2.18 -18.79
N THR A 222 -19.78 -2.42 -19.97
CA THR A 222 -20.82 -1.54 -20.51
C THR A 222 -22.11 -1.62 -19.69
N ALA A 223 -22.93 -0.58 -19.72
CA ALA A 223 -24.25 -0.63 -19.07
C ALA A 223 -25.17 -1.71 -19.66
N GLU A 224 -25.00 -2.08 -20.93
CA GLU A 224 -25.75 -3.20 -21.53
C GLU A 224 -25.33 -4.55 -20.93
N GLU A 225 -24.02 -4.81 -20.81
CA GLU A 225 -23.51 -6.02 -20.16
C GLU A 225 -23.92 -6.07 -18.68
N GLY A 226 -23.83 -4.94 -17.98
CA GLY A 226 -24.30 -4.83 -16.59
C GLY A 226 -25.78 -5.19 -16.44
N ARG A 227 -26.65 -4.75 -17.37
CA ARG A 227 -28.07 -5.11 -17.35
C ARG A 227 -28.30 -6.60 -17.61
N LYS A 228 -27.58 -7.21 -18.55
CA LYS A 228 -27.63 -8.67 -18.78
C LYS A 228 -27.23 -9.45 -17.54
N ILE A 229 -26.16 -9.02 -16.86
CA ILE A 229 -25.71 -9.62 -15.61
C ILE A 229 -26.79 -9.51 -14.53
N LEU A 230 -27.41 -8.34 -14.38
CA LEU A 230 -28.48 -8.10 -13.42
C LEU A 230 -29.70 -8.98 -13.67
N GLU A 231 -30.10 -9.14 -14.92
CA GLU A 231 -31.23 -9.99 -15.32
C GLU A 231 -30.98 -11.48 -15.02
N SER A 232 -29.72 -11.93 -15.17
CA SER A 232 -29.31 -13.31 -14.92
C SER A 232 -29.03 -13.63 -13.45
N SER A 233 -28.93 -12.62 -12.59
CA SER A 233 -28.56 -12.76 -11.18
C SER A 233 -29.74 -13.15 -10.30
N THR A 234 -29.55 -14.13 -9.43
CA THR A 234 -30.49 -14.49 -8.35
C THR A 234 -30.20 -13.74 -7.03
N ASP A 235 -29.09 -13.00 -6.96
CA ASP A 235 -28.72 -12.20 -5.80
C ASP A 235 -29.59 -10.93 -5.74
N GLU A 236 -30.37 -10.77 -4.67
CA GLU A 236 -31.27 -9.63 -4.45
C GLU A 236 -30.50 -8.30 -4.27
N MET A 237 -29.23 -8.37 -3.88
CA MET A 237 -28.38 -7.22 -3.64
C MET A 237 -27.53 -6.96 -4.87
N GLY A 238 -28.11 -6.33 -5.91
CA GLY A 238 -27.37 -6.02 -7.13
C GLY A 238 -26.10 -5.20 -6.86
N TYR A 239 -24.95 -5.86 -6.83
CA TYR A 239 -23.61 -5.29 -6.63
C TYR A 239 -23.06 -4.62 -7.91
N LEU A 240 -23.94 -3.94 -8.64
CA LEU A 240 -23.66 -3.24 -9.89
C LEU A 240 -23.81 -1.74 -9.67
N PHE A 241 -22.87 -0.97 -10.20
CA PHE A 241 -22.92 0.49 -10.14
C PHE A 241 -22.93 1.07 -11.54
N PHE A 242 -24.09 1.53 -11.99
CA PHE A 242 -24.27 2.17 -13.30
C PHE A 242 -23.95 3.66 -13.23
N PHE A 243 -23.23 4.17 -14.23
CA PHE A 243 -22.85 5.58 -14.33
C PHE A 243 -22.57 5.99 -15.78
N THR A 244 -22.49 7.28 -16.03
CA THR A 244 -22.11 7.84 -17.34
C THR A 244 -20.72 8.47 -17.28
N SER A 245 -19.95 8.30 -18.35
CA SER A 245 -18.65 8.96 -18.56
C SER A 245 -18.64 9.57 -19.95
N GLY A 246 -18.89 10.88 -20.03
CA GLY A 246 -19.22 11.54 -21.30
C GLY A 246 -20.45 10.90 -21.94
N SER A 247 -20.33 10.43 -23.19
CA SER A 247 -21.42 9.75 -23.91
C SER A 247 -21.52 8.25 -23.62
N GLN A 248 -20.60 7.68 -22.82
CA GLN A 248 -20.58 6.24 -22.54
C GLN A 248 -21.43 5.93 -21.31
N GLN A 249 -22.30 4.93 -21.42
CA GLN A 249 -23.00 4.33 -20.30
C GLN A 249 -22.23 3.10 -19.82
N LEU A 250 -21.74 3.15 -18.60
CA LEU A 250 -20.83 2.18 -18.01
C LEU A 250 -21.43 1.58 -16.74
N CYS A 251 -20.88 0.44 -16.33
CA CYS A 251 -21.24 -0.25 -15.10
C CYS A 251 -19.99 -0.81 -14.43
N ILE A 252 -19.87 -0.64 -13.12
CA ILE A 252 -18.89 -1.37 -12.31
C ILE A 252 -19.56 -2.62 -11.77
N ASN A 253 -19.09 -3.78 -12.22
CA ASN A 253 -19.49 -5.09 -11.74
C ASN A 253 -18.62 -5.51 -10.54
N THR A 254 -19.23 -5.57 -9.34
CA THR A 254 -18.55 -6.01 -8.11
C THR A 254 -19.02 -7.39 -7.62
N GLN A 255 -19.75 -8.15 -8.45
CA GLN A 255 -20.25 -9.49 -8.09
C GLN A 255 -19.13 -10.53 -7.95
N THR A 256 -18.04 -10.40 -8.71
CA THR A 256 -16.93 -11.36 -8.64
C THR A 256 -16.09 -11.10 -7.39
N HIS A 257 -16.27 -11.94 -6.38
CA HIS A 257 -15.48 -11.91 -5.16
C HIS A 257 -14.97 -13.30 -4.75
N PRO A 258 -13.68 -13.46 -4.38
CA PRO A 258 -12.61 -12.45 -4.43
C PRO A 258 -12.29 -12.03 -5.87
N CYS A 259 -11.98 -10.75 -6.08
CA CYS A 259 -11.72 -10.24 -7.44
C CYS A 259 -10.36 -10.74 -7.94
N ARG A 260 -10.22 -10.93 -9.26
CA ARG A 260 -9.02 -11.53 -9.89
C ARG A 260 -7.71 -10.82 -9.55
N CYS A 261 -7.75 -9.48 -9.48
CA CYS A 261 -6.57 -8.67 -9.14
C CYS A 261 -6.28 -8.60 -7.63
N HIS A 262 -7.25 -8.96 -6.77
CA HIS A 262 -7.07 -9.00 -5.32
C HIS A 262 -7.59 -10.32 -4.71
N PRO A 263 -6.97 -11.47 -5.02
CA PRO A 263 -7.47 -12.80 -4.62
C PRO A 263 -7.45 -13.04 -3.10
N THR A 264 -6.73 -12.20 -2.35
CA THR A 264 -6.53 -12.34 -0.89
C THR A 264 -7.00 -11.13 -0.10
N MET A 265 -7.64 -10.14 -0.75
CA MET A 265 -8.09 -8.92 -0.09
C MET A 265 -9.59 -8.70 -0.29
N GLU A 266 -10.21 -8.18 0.76
CA GLU A 266 -11.61 -7.78 0.75
C GLU A 266 -11.74 -6.34 0.23
N THR A 267 -12.55 -6.12 -0.80
CA THR A 267 -12.83 -4.77 -1.31
C THR A 267 -13.99 -4.15 -0.55
N MET A 268 -13.73 -3.05 0.14
CA MET A 268 -14.66 -2.52 1.15
C MET A 268 -15.79 -1.68 0.55
N GLY A 269 -15.59 -1.07 -0.62
CA GLY A 269 -16.58 -0.17 -1.22
C GLY A 269 -17.94 -0.83 -1.45
N ARG A 270 -17.95 -2.08 -1.96
CA ARG A 270 -19.19 -2.84 -2.21
C ARG A 270 -19.96 -3.24 -0.95
N LYS A 271 -19.34 -3.14 0.23
CA LYS A 271 -19.94 -3.50 1.53
C LYS A 271 -20.51 -2.32 2.29
N MET A 272 -20.32 -1.08 1.82
CA MET A 272 -20.88 0.10 2.49
C MET A 272 -22.38 0.14 2.27
N ASN A 273 -23.15 0.35 3.34
CA ASN A 273 -24.60 0.28 3.31
C ASN A 273 -25.25 1.50 2.65
N HIS A 274 -26.49 1.31 2.23
CA HIS A 274 -27.33 2.39 1.70
C HIS A 274 -27.84 3.34 2.80
N SER A 275 -27.83 4.64 2.54
CA SER A 275 -28.69 5.60 3.24
C SER A 275 -29.01 6.82 2.38
N LYS A 276 -30.26 7.28 2.39
CA LYS A 276 -30.65 8.60 1.82
C LYS A 276 -30.60 9.73 2.84
N ASN A 277 -30.99 9.43 4.08
CA ASN A 277 -31.20 10.44 5.11
C ASN A 277 -29.97 10.65 6.01
N ASN A 278 -29.06 9.68 6.06
CA ASN A 278 -27.86 9.73 6.89
C ASN A 278 -26.65 9.17 6.13
N LEU A 279 -26.41 9.71 4.93
CA LEU A 279 -25.20 9.45 4.16
C LEU A 279 -24.05 10.32 4.64
N ASN A 280 -22.86 9.76 4.65
CA ASN A 280 -21.60 10.44 4.96
C ASN A 280 -20.53 10.17 3.90
N VAL A 281 -20.83 9.32 2.92
CA VAL A 281 -20.01 9.01 1.76
C VAL A 281 -20.76 9.39 0.49
N LYS A 282 -20.05 9.94 -0.50
CA LYS A 282 -20.57 10.17 -1.85
C LYS A 282 -19.70 9.42 -2.87
N PRO A 283 -20.30 8.72 -3.86
CA PRO A 283 -19.57 8.25 -5.02
C PRO A 283 -19.12 9.43 -5.89
N GLN A 284 -17.92 9.35 -6.44
CA GLN A 284 -17.34 10.33 -7.32
C GLN A 284 -16.61 9.60 -8.45
N HIS A 285 -17.10 9.78 -9.67
CA HIS A 285 -16.43 9.28 -10.87
C HIS A 285 -15.17 10.11 -11.15
N CYS A 286 -14.12 9.44 -11.63
CA CYS A 286 -12.92 10.08 -12.14
C CYS A 286 -12.20 9.15 -13.12
N LYS A 287 -11.34 9.71 -13.98
CA LYS A 287 -10.40 8.96 -14.80
C LYS A 287 -9.03 8.95 -14.14
N ILE A 288 -8.53 7.76 -13.81
CA ILE A 288 -7.22 7.60 -13.19
C ILE A 288 -6.22 7.17 -14.26
N LYS A 289 -5.07 7.84 -14.31
CA LYS A 289 -3.95 7.48 -15.19
C LYS A 289 -3.17 6.32 -14.61
N PHE A 290 -3.22 5.18 -15.30
CA PHE A 290 -2.35 4.02 -15.05
C PHE A 290 -1.29 3.92 -16.15
N PRO A 291 -0.18 3.17 -15.93
CA PRO A 291 0.81 2.90 -16.97
C PRO A 291 0.20 2.33 -18.26
N GLU A 292 -0.87 1.54 -18.14
CA GLU A 292 -1.58 0.90 -19.23
C GLU A 292 -2.61 1.82 -19.93
N GLY A 293 -2.88 3.00 -19.36
CA GLY A 293 -3.83 3.97 -19.89
C GLY A 293 -4.72 4.64 -18.84
N GLU A 294 -5.58 5.55 -19.28
CA GLU A 294 -6.63 6.12 -18.42
C GLU A 294 -7.76 5.12 -18.21
N LYS A 295 -8.24 5.00 -16.97
CA LYS A 295 -9.32 4.10 -16.60
C LYS A 295 -10.39 4.81 -15.77
N ASP A 296 -11.64 4.68 -16.19
CA ASP A 296 -12.81 5.12 -15.41
C ASP A 296 -12.87 4.37 -14.08
N THR A 297 -12.92 5.15 -13.00
CA THR A 297 -12.91 4.64 -11.63
C THR A 297 -13.93 5.41 -10.80
N LEU A 298 -14.68 4.70 -9.95
CA LEU A 298 -15.57 5.30 -8.97
C LEU A 298 -14.90 5.33 -7.60
N LEU A 299 -14.60 6.53 -7.11
CA LEU A 299 -14.07 6.75 -5.77
C LEU A 299 -15.21 7.02 -4.80
N LEU A 300 -15.14 6.42 -3.62
CA LEU A 300 -15.97 6.75 -2.48
C LEU A 300 -15.25 7.80 -1.65
N VAL A 301 -15.82 9.00 -1.59
CA VAL A 301 -15.22 10.15 -0.89
C VAL A 301 -16.12 10.61 0.26
N ALA A 302 -15.50 11.16 1.30
CA ALA A 302 -16.23 11.67 2.45
C ALA A 302 -17.11 12.87 2.06
N ALA A 303 -18.43 12.79 2.26
CA ALA A 303 -19.38 13.87 1.96
C ALA A 303 -19.35 14.98 3.03
N ARG A 304 -18.90 14.63 4.23
CA ARG A 304 -18.62 15.51 5.38
C ARG A 304 -17.46 14.93 6.19
N ASP A 305 -17.05 15.59 7.26
CA ASP A 305 -16.13 14.98 8.23
C ASP A 305 -16.76 13.72 8.84
N ILE A 306 -15.96 12.67 8.99
CA ILE A 306 -16.36 11.35 9.50
C ILE A 306 -15.48 10.99 10.68
N ALA A 307 -16.10 10.64 11.81
CA ALA A 307 -15.39 10.25 13.01
C ALA A 307 -14.89 8.79 12.94
N VAL A 308 -13.95 8.44 13.83
CA VAL A 308 -13.57 7.03 14.06
C VAL A 308 -14.80 6.26 14.54
N ASP A 309 -14.92 5.00 14.13
CA ASP A 309 -16.02 4.07 14.43
C ASP A 309 -17.40 4.44 13.86
N GLU A 310 -17.47 5.49 13.04
CA GLU A 310 -18.70 5.86 12.35
C GLU A 310 -18.98 4.91 11.16
N GLU A 311 -20.22 4.44 11.03
CA GLU A 311 -20.65 3.63 9.88
C GLU A 311 -20.69 4.46 8.60
N LEU A 312 -20.06 3.93 7.55
CA LEU A 312 -19.98 4.53 6.23
C LEU A 312 -21.19 4.12 5.39
N ARG A 313 -21.92 5.12 4.92
CA ARG A 313 -23.12 4.94 4.11
C ARG A 313 -23.18 5.94 2.97
N PHE A 314 -23.67 5.47 1.81
CA PHE A 314 -23.91 6.32 0.65
C PHE A 314 -25.29 6.07 0.04
N ASP A 315 -25.77 7.03 -0.74
CA ASP A 315 -27.00 6.83 -1.52
C ASP A 315 -26.71 5.94 -2.72
N TYR A 316 -27.38 4.80 -2.81
CA TYR A 316 -27.23 3.85 -3.91
C TYR A 316 -27.89 4.37 -5.20
N GLY A 317 -28.62 5.49 -5.14
CA GLY A 317 -29.31 6.06 -6.29
C GLY A 317 -30.57 5.29 -6.70
N VAL A 318 -30.93 4.20 -6.00
CA VAL A 318 -32.14 3.42 -6.24
C VAL A 318 -33.36 4.05 -5.56
N ASN A 319 -34.49 4.10 -6.25
CA ASN A 319 -35.77 4.44 -5.64
C ASN A 319 -36.44 3.15 -5.14
N ARG A 320 -37.30 3.21 -4.11
CA ARG A 320 -37.96 1.99 -3.54
C ARG A 320 -38.76 1.17 -4.57
N LYS A 321 -39.05 1.72 -5.75
CA LYS A 321 -39.70 1.05 -6.89
C LYS A 321 -38.72 0.43 -7.90
N SER A 322 -37.44 0.80 -7.86
CA SER A 322 -36.36 0.31 -8.72
C SER A 322 -35.33 -0.49 -7.90
N PHE A 323 -35.80 -1.50 -7.17
CA PHE A 323 -34.96 -2.54 -6.55
C PHE A 323 -34.31 -3.43 -7.63
N ARG A 324 -33.64 -2.83 -8.63
CA ARG A 324 -32.87 -3.45 -9.72
C ARG A 324 -31.90 -2.44 -10.35
N GLY A 325 -31.14 -1.69 -9.55
CA GLY A 325 -29.92 -1.03 -10.03
C GLY A 325 -30.07 0.13 -11.05
N GLU A 326 -31.28 0.55 -11.44
CA GLU A 326 -31.45 1.80 -12.18
C GLU A 326 -31.24 2.97 -11.20
N GLY A 327 -29.96 3.33 -11.05
CA GLY A 327 -29.55 4.59 -10.44
C GLY A 327 -30.06 5.75 -11.31
N LEU A 328 -30.43 6.85 -10.65
CA LEU A 328 -30.85 8.07 -11.32
C LEU A 328 -29.83 8.46 -12.42
N ASP A 329 -30.32 8.79 -13.61
CA ASP A 329 -29.63 9.64 -14.58
C ASP A 329 -29.26 10.94 -13.85
N ARG A 330 -28.05 10.97 -13.29
CA ARG A 330 -27.49 12.16 -12.67
C ARG A 330 -26.19 12.45 -13.39
N GLU A 331 -26.19 13.58 -14.08
CA GLU A 331 -24.97 14.29 -14.42
C GLU A 331 -24.34 14.68 -13.08
N TRP A 332 -23.35 13.90 -12.62
CA TRP A 332 -22.60 14.22 -11.42
C TRP A 332 -21.55 15.24 -11.84
N PHE A 333 -21.85 16.50 -11.52
CA PHE A 333 -21.11 17.70 -11.88
C PHE A 333 -19.59 17.56 -11.80
N ASP A 334 -18.93 17.91 -12.90
CA ASP A 334 -17.57 18.43 -12.90
C ASP A 334 -17.59 19.82 -12.22
N GLU A 335 -17.16 19.90 -10.96
CA GLU A 335 -16.67 21.15 -10.34
C GLU A 335 -15.29 20.93 -9.71
#